data_AF-Q1K1K4-F1
#
_entry.id   AF-Q1K1K4-F1
#
_cell.length_a   1.000
_cell.length_b   1.000
_cell.length_c   1.000
_cell.angle_alpha   90.00
_cell.angle_beta   90.00
_cell.angle_gamma   90.00
#
_symmetry.space_group_name_H-M   'P 1'
#
loop_
_entity.id
_entity.type
_entity.pdbx_description
1 polymer ?
#
loop_
_entity_poly.entity_id
_entity_poly.type
_entity_poly.pdbx_seq_one_letter_code
_entity_poly.pdbx_strand_id
1 'polypeptide(L)'
;MLTTRDQQAVFLLAHVVIRDRNLSVAALKSGQDIHHRTPGRPTMLDWAMDYILTLPDDMGDQELLHNLHLNPSHQWTPEQARRVATVHKSFYQRLTDQRIYAIGVKWLNSQGRLILQQYALSQASAQTCQ
;
A
#
# COMPACT_ATOMS: atom_id res chain seq x y z
N MET A 1 -15.15 4.40 -10.47
CA MET A 1 -13.77 4.25 -9.96
C MET A 1 -13.61 2.83 -9.44
N LEU A 2 -12.58 2.10 -9.87
CA LEU A 2 -12.32 0.71 -9.43
C LEU A 2 -11.88 0.64 -7.97
N THR A 3 -11.31 1.72 -7.43
CA THR A 3 -10.88 1.85 -6.03
C THR A 3 -11.67 2.93 -5.30
N THR A 4 -12.00 2.69 -4.03
CA THR A 4 -12.62 3.69 -3.15
C THR A 4 -11.56 4.59 -2.50
N ARG A 5 -11.97 5.74 -1.94
CA ARG A 5 -11.04 6.63 -1.21
C ARG A 5 -10.36 5.94 -0.02
N ASP A 6 -11.08 5.09 0.71
CA ASP A 6 -10.49 4.35 1.81
C ASP A 6 -9.52 3.28 1.31
N GLN A 7 -9.81 2.61 0.19
CA GLN A 7 -8.87 1.69 -0.46
C GLN A 7 -7.56 2.39 -0.86
N GLN A 8 -7.66 3.57 -1.47
CA GLN A 8 -6.50 4.40 -1.81
C GLN A 8 -5.72 4.82 -0.56
N ALA A 9 -6.42 5.27 0.49
CA ALA A 9 -5.79 5.70 1.73
C ALA A 9 -5.11 4.55 2.47
N VAL A 10 -5.74 3.38 2.55
CA VAL A 10 -5.15 2.17 3.16
C VAL A 10 -3.92 1.72 2.36
N PHE A 11 -4.01 1.70 1.02
CA PHE A 11 -2.88 1.38 0.15
C PHE A 11 -1.71 2.34 0.38
N LEU A 12 -1.97 3.65 0.38
CA LEU A 12 -0.96 4.66 0.64
C LEU A 12 -0.36 4.52 2.05
N LEU A 13 -1.19 4.28 3.06
CA LEU A 13 -0.76 4.15 4.45
C LEU A 13 0.24 2.99 4.60
N ALA A 14 -0.04 1.83 4.02
CA ALA A 14 0.89 0.70 4.05
C ALA A 14 2.26 1.09 3.46
N HIS A 15 2.27 1.76 2.30
CA HIS A 15 3.51 2.19 1.66
C HIS A 15 4.27 3.25 2.47
N VAL A 16 3.57 4.22 3.07
CA VAL A 16 4.18 5.25 3.92
C VAL A 16 4.82 4.63 5.17
N VAL A 17 4.13 3.70 5.83
CA VAL A 17 4.65 3.02 7.04
C VAL A 17 5.90 2.20 6.73
N ILE A 18 5.94 1.51 5.58
CA ILE A 18 7.12 0.78 5.13
C ILE A 18 8.28 1.76 4.83
N ARG A 19 7.99 2.84 4.10
CA ARG A 19 9.00 3.85 3.73
C ARG A 19 9.59 4.56 4.94
N ASP A 20 8.77 4.92 5.93
CA ASP A 20 9.21 5.59 7.17
C ASP A 20 10.25 4.77 7.95
N ARG A 21 10.22 3.44 7.79
CA ARG A 21 11.18 2.51 8.39
C ARG A 21 12.35 2.16 7.48
N ASN A 22 12.52 2.88 6.36
CA ASN A 22 13.53 2.62 5.33
C ASN A 22 13.46 1.20 4.75
N LEU A 23 12.28 0.57 4.79
CA LEU A 23 12.05 -0.74 4.20
C LEU A 23 11.62 -0.58 2.74
N SER A 24 11.86 -1.61 1.94
CA SER A 24 11.40 -1.65 0.55
C SER A 24 10.48 -2.85 0.30
N VAL A 25 9.53 -2.68 -0.62
CA VAL A 25 8.61 -3.77 -1.02
C VAL A 25 9.40 -4.96 -1.55
N ALA A 26 10.44 -4.70 -2.35
CA ALA A 26 11.30 -5.75 -2.90
C ALA A 26 12.04 -6.53 -1.81
N ALA A 27 12.66 -5.83 -0.83
CA ALA A 27 13.42 -6.47 0.25
C ALA A 27 12.53 -7.26 1.22
N LEU A 28 11.30 -6.78 1.47
CA LEU A 28 10.30 -7.52 2.24
C LEU A 28 9.89 -8.82 1.53
N LYS A 29 9.64 -8.75 0.21
CA LYS A 29 9.26 -9.92 -0.59
C LYS A 29 10.40 -10.92 -0.78
N SER A 30 11.64 -10.47 -0.84
CA SER A 30 12.81 -11.36 -0.89
C SER A 30 13.18 -11.96 0.47
N GLY A 31 12.46 -11.63 1.53
CA GLY A 31 12.71 -12.16 2.87
C GLY A 31 13.86 -11.50 3.63
N GLN A 32 14.47 -10.43 3.10
CA GLN A 32 15.63 -9.77 3.73
C GLN A 32 15.23 -8.98 4.98
N ASP A 33 14.07 -8.34 4.94
CA ASP A 33 13.60 -7.42 5.99
C ASP A 33 12.50 -8.01 6.89
N ILE A 34 12.32 -9.33 6.91
CA ILE A 34 11.27 -9.96 7.73
C ILE A 34 11.54 -9.88 9.23
N HIS A 35 12.81 -9.66 9.62
CA HIS A 35 13.26 -9.59 11.02
C HIS A 35 12.83 -8.31 11.75
N HIS A 36 12.23 -7.34 11.05
CA HIS A 36 11.70 -6.11 11.66
C HIS A 36 10.42 -6.32 12.48
N ARG A 37 9.84 -7.52 12.47
CA ARG A 37 8.69 -7.87 13.31
C ARG A 37 9.08 -7.88 14.77
N THR A 38 8.37 -7.10 15.58
CA THR A 38 8.62 -7.06 17.03
C THR A 38 7.76 -8.12 17.72
N PRO A 39 8.33 -9.00 18.57
CA PRO A 39 7.52 -9.93 19.36
C PRO A 39 6.65 -9.15 20.35
N GLY A 40 5.33 -9.27 20.25
CA GLY A 40 4.39 -8.55 21.12
C GLY A 40 3.04 -8.26 20.47
N ARG A 41 2.48 -7.08 20.79
CA ARG A 41 1.20 -6.64 20.20
C ARG A 41 1.40 -6.25 18.73
N PRO A 42 0.47 -6.63 17.81
CA PRO A 42 0.57 -6.26 16.41
C PRO A 42 0.66 -4.74 16.25
N THR A 43 1.74 -4.29 15.60
CA THR A 43 1.97 -2.87 15.30
C THR A 43 1.39 -2.52 13.92
N MET A 44 1.31 -1.22 13.64
CA MET A 44 0.98 -0.76 12.28
C MET A 44 2.04 -1.20 11.26
N LEU A 45 3.30 -1.35 11.68
CA LEU A 45 4.37 -1.86 10.83
C LEU A 45 4.14 -3.34 10.48
N ASP A 46 3.80 -4.17 11.46
CA ASP A 46 3.52 -5.59 11.20
C ASP A 46 2.35 -5.74 10.20
N TRP A 47 1.29 -4.95 10.40
CA TRP A 47 0.17 -4.90 9.45
C TRP A 47 0.61 -4.41 8.06
N ALA A 48 1.44 -3.37 7.98
CA ALA A 48 1.92 -2.84 6.69
C ALA A 48 2.81 -3.86 5.96
N MET A 49 3.65 -4.60 6.69
CA MET A 49 4.43 -5.71 6.13
C MET A 49 3.52 -6.81 5.60
N ASP A 50 2.53 -7.26 6.38
CA ASP A 50 1.55 -8.26 5.93
C ASP A 50 0.78 -7.76 4.69
N TYR A 51 0.38 -6.48 4.68
CA TYR A 51 -0.26 -5.85 3.52
C TYR A 51 0.64 -5.91 2.27
N ILE A 52 1.90 -5.48 2.37
CA ILE A 52 2.85 -5.51 1.25
C ILE A 52 3.12 -6.94 0.77
N LEU A 53 3.20 -7.91 1.67
CA LEU A 53 3.39 -9.32 1.30
C LEU A 53 2.19 -9.89 0.53
N THR A 54 1.00 -9.28 0.62
CA THR A 54 -0.15 -9.68 -0.23
C THR A 54 -0.14 -9.09 -1.64
N LEU A 55 0.80 -8.21 -1.98
CA LEU A 55 0.96 -7.71 -3.35
C LEU A 55 1.31 -8.85 -4.32
N PRO A 56 1.02 -8.73 -5.62
CA PRO A 56 1.47 -9.69 -6.64
C PRO A 56 3.00 -9.75 -6.72
N ASP A 57 3.56 -10.90 -7.07
CA ASP A 57 5.03 -11.08 -7.16
C ASP A 57 5.62 -10.42 -8.40
N ASP A 58 4.85 -10.40 -9.49
CA ASP A 58 5.21 -9.68 -10.71
C ASP A 58 5.28 -8.16 -10.44
N MET A 59 6.41 -7.54 -10.80
CA MET A 59 6.60 -6.09 -10.63
C MET A 59 5.63 -5.28 -11.51
N GLY A 60 5.30 -5.77 -12.71
CA GLY A 60 4.33 -5.12 -13.59
C GLY A 60 2.95 -5.04 -12.93
N ASP A 61 2.50 -6.13 -12.32
CA ASP A 61 1.23 -6.14 -11.57
C ASP A 61 1.25 -5.22 -10.34
N GLN A 62 2.39 -5.10 -9.66
CA GLN A 62 2.55 -4.14 -8.55
C GLN A 62 2.42 -2.70 -9.06
N GLU A 63 3.04 -2.38 -10.20
CA GLU A 63 2.95 -1.06 -10.82
C GLU A 63 1.53 -0.73 -11.30
N LEU A 64 0.81 -1.71 -11.87
CA LEU A 64 -0.61 -1.54 -12.22
C LEU A 64 -1.45 -1.22 -10.98
N LEU A 65 -1.24 -1.92 -9.87
CA LEU A 65 -1.94 -1.60 -8.61
C LEU A 65 -1.55 -0.22 -8.08
N HIS A 66 -0.27 0.14 -8.14
CA HIS A 66 0.20 1.46 -7.72
C HIS A 66 -0.48 2.57 -8.52
N ASN A 67 -0.48 2.47 -9.85
CA ASN A 67 -1.14 3.43 -10.73
C ASN A 67 -2.65 3.49 -10.46
N LEU A 68 -3.31 2.35 -10.27
CA LEU A 68 -4.74 2.30 -9.96
C LEU A 68 -5.13 3.02 -8.66
N HIS A 69 -4.27 2.96 -7.64
CA HIS A 69 -4.56 3.56 -6.34
C HIS A 69 -4.09 5.01 -6.23
N LEU A 70 -2.94 5.35 -6.81
CA LEU A 70 -2.23 6.61 -6.50
C LEU A 70 -2.07 7.53 -7.71
N ASN A 71 -2.30 7.05 -8.94
CA ASN A 71 -2.12 7.85 -10.15
C ASN A 71 -3.45 8.03 -10.91
N PRO A 72 -4.29 9.00 -10.52
CA PRO A 72 -5.58 9.23 -11.18
C PRO A 72 -5.44 9.69 -12.64
N SER A 73 -4.26 10.16 -13.05
CA SER A 73 -3.96 10.64 -14.39
C SER A 73 -3.36 9.57 -15.31
N HIS A 74 -3.19 8.34 -14.83
CA HIS A 74 -2.61 7.26 -15.62
C HIS A 74 -3.48 6.93 -16.85
N GLN A 75 -2.85 6.88 -18.02
CA GLN A 75 -3.51 6.52 -19.27
C GLN A 75 -3.41 5.01 -19.50
N TRP A 76 -4.55 4.33 -19.47
CA TRP A 76 -4.62 2.88 -19.56
C TRP A 76 -4.75 2.41 -21.01
N THR A 77 -3.94 1.42 -21.40
CA THR A 77 -4.26 0.62 -22.60
C THR A 77 -5.39 -0.36 -22.29
N PRO A 78 -6.13 -0.86 -23.31
CA PRO A 78 -7.14 -1.90 -23.12
C PRO A 78 -6.61 -3.17 -22.45
N GLU A 79 -5.36 -3.54 -22.71
CA GLU A 79 -4.68 -4.70 -22.11
C GLU A 79 -4.40 -4.44 -20.63
N GLN A 80 -3.85 -3.27 -20.30
CA GLN A 80 -3.57 -2.90 -18.92
C GLN A 80 -4.86 -2.79 -18.09
N ALA A 81 -5.92 -2.22 -18.65
CA ALA A 81 -7.22 -2.10 -17.99
C ALA A 81 -7.83 -3.47 -17.64
N ARG A 82 -7.74 -4.45 -18.56
CA ARG A 82 -8.18 -5.83 -18.31
C ARG A 82 -7.31 -6.51 -17.26
N ARG A 83 -5.99 -6.37 -17.38
CA ARG A 83 -5.02 -6.98 -16.45
C ARG A 83 -5.20 -6.42 -15.03
N VAL A 84 -5.28 -5.10 -14.88
CA VAL A 84 -5.42 -4.45 -13.56
C VAL A 84 -6.74 -4.81 -12.88
N ALA A 85 -7.84 -5.00 -13.61
CA ALA A 85 -9.10 -5.44 -13.02
C ALA A 85 -8.98 -6.84 -12.38
N THR A 86 -8.33 -7.78 -13.08
CA THR A 86 -8.06 -9.14 -12.56
C THR A 86 -7.12 -9.09 -11.36
N VAL A 87 -6.01 -8.37 -11.48
CA VAL A 87 -5.00 -8.23 -10.41
C VAL A 87 -5.63 -7.59 -9.17
N HIS A 88 -6.40 -6.51 -9.34
CA HIS A 88 -7.12 -5.82 -8.26
C HIS A 88 -8.09 -6.76 -7.53
N LYS A 89 -8.89 -7.53 -8.28
CA LYS A 89 -9.81 -8.50 -7.68
C LYS A 89 -9.08 -9.54 -6.84
N SER A 90 -8.03 -10.16 -7.39
CA SER A 90 -7.24 -11.16 -6.68
C SER A 90 -6.53 -10.58 -5.45
N PHE A 91 -6.01 -9.36 -5.56
CA PHE A 91 -5.38 -8.66 -4.45
C PHE A 91 -6.35 -8.42 -3.29
N TYR A 92 -7.53 -7.85 -3.56
CA TYR A 92 -8.52 -7.57 -2.52
C TYR A 92 -9.19 -8.83 -1.96
N GLN A 93 -9.28 -9.91 -2.73
CA GLN A 93 -9.71 -11.20 -2.22
C GLN A 93 -8.74 -11.68 -1.12
N ARG A 94 -7.43 -11.71 -1.40
CA ARG A 94 -6.41 -12.11 -0.41
C ARG A 94 -6.42 -11.22 0.84
N LEU A 95 -6.54 -9.91 0.65
CA LEU A 95 -6.64 -8.96 1.77
C LEU A 95 -7.89 -9.20 2.64
N THR A 96 -8.99 -9.65 2.04
CA THR A 96 -10.25 -9.94 2.75
C THR A 96 -10.16 -11.25 3.51
N ASP A 97 -9.66 -12.30 2.86
CA ASP A 97 -9.52 -13.64 3.45
C ASP A 97 -8.65 -13.61 4.71
N GLN A 98 -7.59 -12.79 4.70
CA GLN A 98 -6.68 -12.62 5.83
C GLN A 98 -7.09 -11.48 6.79
N ARG A 99 -8.24 -10.84 6.55
CA ARG A 99 -8.75 -9.67 7.30
C ARG A 99 -7.78 -8.47 7.34
N ILE A 100 -6.75 -8.46 6.51
CA ILE A 100 -5.72 -7.42 6.46
C ILE A 100 -6.33 -6.07 6.09
N TYR A 101 -7.27 -6.04 5.14
CA TYR A 101 -7.94 -4.79 4.78
C TYR A 101 -8.72 -4.19 5.96
N ALA A 102 -9.47 -5.02 6.69
CA ALA A 102 -10.24 -4.57 7.85
C ALA A 102 -9.35 -4.05 8.98
N ILE A 103 -8.17 -4.65 9.19
CA ILE A 103 -7.15 -4.15 10.12
C ILE A 103 -6.60 -2.79 9.63
N GLY A 104 -6.36 -2.67 8.33
CA GLY A 104 -5.90 -1.42 7.71
C GLY A 104 -6.87 -0.27 7.88
N VAL A 105 -8.18 -0.52 7.74
CA VAL A 105 -9.21 0.50 8.01
C VAL A 105 -9.20 0.93 9.48
N LYS A 106 -8.98 0.01 10.43
CA LYS A 106 -8.84 0.37 11.84
C LYS A 106 -7.63 1.25 12.09
N TRP A 107 -6.48 0.92 11.49
CA TRP A 107 -5.27 1.75 11.58
C TRP A 107 -5.45 3.12 10.92
N LEU A 108 -6.13 3.17 9.77
CA LEU A 108 -6.46 4.41 9.08
C LEU A 108 -7.28 5.34 9.99
N ASN A 109 -8.29 4.79 10.68
CA ASN A 109 -9.17 5.57 11.54
C ASN A 109 -8.60 5.89 12.93
N SER A 110 -7.55 5.20 13.39
CA SER A 110 -6.91 5.50 14.68
C SER A 110 -5.88 6.62 14.57
N GLN A 111 -4.87 6.46 13.72
CA GLN A 111 -3.80 7.45 13.52
C GLN A 111 -3.38 7.59 12.04
N GLY A 112 -3.77 6.66 11.17
CA GLY A 112 -3.29 6.62 9.79
C GLY A 112 -3.63 7.87 8.98
N ARG A 113 -4.82 8.47 9.17
CA ARG A 113 -5.17 9.74 8.49
C ARG A 113 -4.24 10.90 8.86
N LEU A 114 -3.79 10.99 10.10
CA LEU A 114 -2.83 12.01 10.54
C LEU A 114 -1.45 11.77 9.91
N ILE A 115 -1.00 10.50 9.86
CA ILE A 115 0.25 10.11 9.20
C ILE A 115 0.22 10.50 7.71
N LEU A 116 -0.89 10.20 7.02
CA LEU A 116 -1.05 10.55 5.61
C LEU A 116 -1.07 12.06 5.37
N GLN A 117 -1.68 12.84 6.28
CA GLN A 117 -1.68 14.30 6.20
C GLN A 117 -0.26 14.85 6.36
N GLN A 118 0.50 14.38 7.35
CA GLN A 118 1.89 14.78 7.56
C GLN A 118 2.77 14.42 6.36
N TYR A 119 2.57 13.23 5.79
CA TYR A 119 3.24 12.80 4.57
C TYR A 119 2.93 13.72 3.37
N ALA A 120 1.67 14.11 3.18
CA ALA A 120 1.30 15.03 2.12
C ALA A 120 1.96 16.41 2.28
N LEU A 121 2.02 16.93 3.52
CA LEU A 121 2.68 18.20 3.83
C LEU A 121 4.19 18.16 3.58
N SER A 122 4.87 17.06 3.94
CA SER A 122 6.31 16.91 3.69
C SER A 122 6.66 16.77 2.21
N GLN A 123 5.76 16.18 1.41
CA GLN A 123 5.93 16.12 -0.04
C GLN A 123 5.74 17.50 -0.69
N ALA A 124 4.79 18.29 -0.22
CA ALA A 124 4.56 19.66 -0.73
C ALA A 124 5.71 20.61 -0.40
N SER A 125 6.28 20.51 0.81
CA SER A 125 7.46 21.32 1.19
C SER A 125 8.70 20.95 0.39
N ALA A 126 8.91 19.66 0.10
CA ALA A 126 10.02 19.20 -0.74
C ALA A 126 9.96 19.74 -2.18
N GLN A 127 8.76 19.97 -2.71
CA GLN A 127 8.56 20.54 -4.05
C GLN A 127 8.73 22.07 -4.12
N THR A 128 8.68 22.77 -2.97
CA THR A 128 8.80 24.24 -2.92
C THR A 128 10.26 24.70 -2.79
N CYS A 129 11.18 23.79 -2.47
CA CYS A 129 12.62 24.06 -2.31
C CYS A 129 13.48 23.63 -3.51
N GLN A 130 12.87 23.34 -4.67
CA GLN A 130 13.55 23.12 -5.95
C GLN A 130 13.25 24.27 -6.90
#